data_AF-A0A5S4F1U4-F1
#
_entry.id   AF-A0A5S4F1U4-F1
#
_cell.length_a   1.000
_cell.length_b   1.000
_cell.length_c   1.000
_cell.angle_alpha   90.00
_cell.angle_beta   90.00
_cell.angle_gamma   90.00
#
_symmetry.space_group_name_H-M   'P 1'
#
loop_
_entity.id
_entity.type
_entity.pdbx_description
1 polymer ?
#
loop_
_entity_poly.entity_id
_entity_poly.type
_entity_poly.pdbx_seq_one_letter_code
_entity_poly.pdbx_strand_id
1 'polypeptide(L)'
;MTGEPATTTGRCYACKSTFSFDPQKVETMLVDPETNRPPGITALGTLRPALPDAVARSIDEPICPECIEKARRITKTLNLQQQWDGEPPTSN
;
A
#
# COMPACT_ATOMS: atom_id res chain seq x y z
N MET A 1 -21.02 -7.95 25.18
CA MET A 1 -19.64 -8.44 25.29
C MET A 1 -18.80 -7.47 24.48
N THR A 2 -18.15 -6.51 25.13
CA THR A 2 -17.34 -5.51 24.42
C THR A 2 -16.01 -6.16 24.09
N GLY A 3 -15.86 -6.65 22.86
CA GLY A 3 -14.57 -7.13 22.37
C GLY A 3 -13.65 -5.93 22.22
N GLU A 4 -12.66 -5.80 23.10
CA GLU A 4 -11.56 -4.87 22.91
C GLU A 4 -10.91 -5.20 21.56
N PRO A 5 -10.67 -4.20 20.68
CA PRO A 5 -10.00 -4.48 19.42
C PRO A 5 -8.62 -5.06 19.74
N ALA A 6 -8.34 -6.27 19.25
CA ALA A 6 -7.04 -6.90 19.39
C ALA A 6 -6.04 -6.06 18.57
N THR A 7 -5.36 -5.13 19.25
CA THR A 7 -4.31 -4.33 18.64
C THR A 7 -3.06 -5.19 18.50
N THR A 8 -2.43 -5.13 17.33
CA THR A 8 -1.12 -5.72 17.08
C THR A 8 -0.09 -4.63 16.89
N THR A 9 1.18 -4.97 17.04
CA THR A 9 2.29 -4.04 16.82
C THR A 9 3.06 -4.45 15.58
N GLY A 10 3.29 -3.52 14.65
CA GLY A 10 4.06 -3.77 13.43
C GLY A 10 4.83 -2.52 12.98
N ARG A 11 5.52 -2.61 11.84
CA ARG A 11 6.29 -1.50 11.28
C ARG A 11 5.57 -0.93 10.07
N CYS A 12 5.51 0.40 9.99
CA CYS A 12 4.99 1.09 8.82
C CYS A 12 5.87 0.81 7.61
N TYR A 13 5.29 0.35 6.51
CA TYR A 13 6.03 0.14 5.27
C TYR A 13 6.75 1.41 4.77
N ALA A 14 6.11 2.57 4.90
CA ALA A 14 6.60 3.83 4.34
C ALA A 14 7.70 4.51 5.18
N CYS A 15 7.48 4.72 6.47
CA CYS A 15 8.45 5.39 7.35
C CYS A 15 9.29 4.44 8.20
N LYS A 16 9.00 3.13 8.17
CA LYS A 16 9.65 2.07 8.97
C LYS A 16 9.50 2.21 10.49
N SER A 17 8.73 3.20 10.98
CA SER A 17 8.41 3.35 12.40
C SER A 17 7.49 2.25 12.90
N THR A 18 7.72 1.78 14.13
CA THR A 18 6.85 0.84 14.83
C THR A 18 5.60 1.56 15.33
N PHE A 19 4.43 0.96 15.15
CA PHE A 19 3.16 1.47 15.66
C PHE A 19 2.19 0.32 15.98
N SER A 20 1.22 0.59 16.86
CA SER A 20 0.15 -0.35 17.18
C SER A 20 -1.10 -0.04 16.35
N PHE A 21 -1.76 -1.08 15.84
CA PHE A 21 -2.92 -0.94 14.97
C PHE A 21 -3.88 -2.12 15.10
N ASP A 22 -5.13 -1.92 14.68
CA ASP A 22 -6.11 -2.99 14.53
C ASP A 22 -5.88 -3.66 13.15
N PRO A 23 -5.49 -4.95 13.10
CA PRO A 23 -5.17 -5.63 11.85
C PRO A 23 -6.38 -5.76 10.92
N GLN A 24 -7.61 -5.52 11.39
CA GLN A 24 -8.83 -5.53 10.57
C GLN A 24 -9.16 -4.16 9.97
N LYS A 25 -8.50 -3.09 10.41
CA LYS A 25 -8.82 -1.70 10.01
C LYS A 25 -7.63 -0.91 9.48
N VAL A 26 -6.41 -1.40 9.66
CA VAL A 26 -5.21 -0.73 9.18
C VAL A 26 -5.21 -0.70 7.66
N GLU A 27 -4.83 0.42 7.07
CA GLU A 27 -4.58 0.47 5.63
C GLU A 27 -3.27 -0.27 5.34
N THR A 28 -3.32 -1.21 4.40
CA THR A 28 -2.17 -2.00 3.97
C THR A 28 -1.78 -1.64 2.54
N MET A 29 -0.55 -2.00 2.18
CA MET A 29 -0.07 -1.94 0.81
C MET A 29 0.50 -3.31 0.45
N LEU A 30 0.16 -3.76 -0.75
CA LEU A 30 0.69 -4.99 -1.30
C LEU A 30 2.17 -4.79 -1.66
N VAL A 31 3.05 -5.59 -1.08
CA VAL A 31 4.51 -5.47 -1.21
C VAL A 31 5.11 -6.83 -1.53
N ASP A 32 5.93 -6.88 -2.59
CA ASP A 32 6.76 -8.04 -2.90
C ASP A 32 7.94 -8.09 -1.90
N PRO A 33 8.04 -9.11 -1.05
CA PRO A 33 9.10 -9.21 -0.04
C PRO A 33 10.50 -9.32 -0.65
N GLU A 34 10.64 -9.83 -1.89
CA GLU A 34 11.95 -9.93 -2.54
C GLU A 34 12.50 -8.55 -2.93
N THR A 35 11.63 -7.66 -3.39
CA THR A 35 12.04 -6.33 -3.89
C THR A 35 11.73 -5.19 -2.90
N ASN A 36 11.01 -5.49 -1.83
CA ASN A 36 10.42 -4.56 -0.87
C ASN A 36 9.62 -3.43 -1.54
N ARG A 37 8.95 -3.74 -2.66
CA ARG A 37 8.22 -2.77 -3.50
C ARG A 37 6.84 -3.28 -3.88
N PRO A 38 5.89 -2.41 -4.21
CA PRO A 38 4.64 -2.83 -4.81
C PRO A 38 4.89 -3.54 -6.14
N PRO A 39 4.13 -4.60 -6.45
CA PRO A 39 4.16 -5.22 -7.76
C PRO A 39 3.96 -4.19 -8.87
N GLY A 40 4.82 -4.23 -9.88
CA GLY A 40 4.75 -3.28 -10.99
C GLY A 40 5.44 -1.93 -10.74
N ILE A 41 6.10 -1.72 -9.59
CA ILE A 41 6.94 -0.54 -9.34
C ILE A 41 8.42 -0.89 -9.50
N THR A 42 9.14 -0.13 -10.31
CA THR A 42 10.60 -0.31 -10.52
C THR A 42 11.43 0.35 -9.42
N ALA A 43 12.75 0.10 -9.47
CA ALA A 43 13.77 0.78 -8.67
C ALA A 43 13.62 2.30 -8.66
N LEU A 44 13.31 2.86 -9.83
CA LEU A 44 13.22 4.29 -10.12
C LEU A 44 11.85 4.89 -9.85
N GLY A 45 10.90 4.11 -9.31
CA GLY A 45 9.52 4.56 -9.09
C GLY A 45 8.68 4.64 -10.35
N THR A 46 9.13 4.03 -11.46
CA THR A 46 8.34 3.93 -12.69
C THR A 46 7.43 2.70 -12.67
N LEU A 47 6.32 2.77 -13.41
CA LEU A 47 5.40 1.66 -13.58
C LEU A 47 5.92 0.66 -14.62
N ARG A 48 5.73 -0.62 -14.35
CA ARG A 48 5.94 -1.74 -15.27
C ARG A 48 4.82 -2.76 -15.06
N PRO A 49 4.56 -3.64 -16.04
CA PRO A 49 3.67 -4.76 -15.82
C PRO A 49 4.08 -5.56 -14.58
N ALA A 50 3.13 -5.78 -13.67
CA ALA A 50 3.36 -6.62 -12.51
C ALA A 50 3.54 -8.07 -12.97
N LEU A 51 4.65 -8.70 -12.57
CA LEU A 51 4.86 -10.11 -12.86
C LEU A 51 3.87 -10.95 -12.03
N PRO A 52 3.23 -11.98 -12.60
CA PRO A 52 2.24 -12.78 -11.88
C PRO A 52 2.83 -13.43 -10.62
N ASP A 53 4.09 -13.87 -10.68
CA ASP A 53 4.82 -14.41 -9.54
C ASP A 53 5.03 -13.35 -8.44
N ALA A 54 5.36 -12.12 -8.82
CA ALA A 54 5.53 -11.01 -7.89
C ALA A 54 4.21 -10.64 -7.19
N VAL A 55 3.07 -10.69 -7.90
CA VAL A 55 1.75 -10.49 -7.30
C VAL A 55 1.42 -11.64 -6.34
N ALA A 56 1.67 -12.89 -6.74
CA ALA A 56 1.31 -14.07 -5.96
C ALA A 56 2.05 -14.18 -4.62
N ARG A 57 3.30 -13.71 -4.56
CA ARG A 57 4.13 -13.75 -3.34
C ARG A 57 4.07 -12.47 -2.51
N SER A 58 3.36 -11.45 -2.98
CA SER A 58 3.26 -10.19 -2.26
C SER A 58 2.44 -10.35 -0.98
N ILE A 59 2.81 -9.55 0.02
CA ILE A 59 2.17 -9.52 1.33
C ILE A 59 1.61 -8.15 1.62
N ASP A 60 0.54 -8.10 2.40
CA ASP A 60 -0.04 -6.87 2.92
C ASP A 60 0.82 -6.31 4.05
N GLU A 61 1.48 -5.18 3.80
CA GLU A 61 2.28 -4.49 4.81
C GLU A 61 1.51 -3.27 5.36
N PRO A 62 1.46 -3.08 6.69
CA PRO A 62 0.68 -2.01 7.30
C PRO A 62 1.31 -0.63 7.09
N ILE A 63 0.47 0.40 6.93
CA ILE A 63 0.90 1.80 6.82
C ILE A 63 0.36 2.60 8.02
N CYS A 64 1.22 3.40 8.65
CA CYS A 64 0.80 4.25 9.76
C CYS A 64 -0.10 5.40 9.27
N PRO A 65 -1.05 5.86 10.10
CA PRO A 65 -2.00 6.90 9.71
C PRO A 65 -1.31 8.20 9.25
N GLU A 66 -0.19 8.57 9.85
CA GLU A 66 0.58 9.75 9.44
C GLU A 66 1.07 9.66 7.99
N CYS A 67 1.52 8.47 7.56
CA CYS A 67 1.95 8.25 6.18
C CYS A 67 0.77 8.26 5.21
N ILE A 68 -0.38 7.72 5.60
CA ILE A 68 -1.62 7.80 4.82
C ILE A 68 -2.06 9.25 4.65
N GLU A 69 -2.09 10.03 5.73
CA GLU A 69 -2.44 11.45 5.66
C GLU A 69 -1.48 12.24 4.77
N LYS A 70 -0.18 11.95 4.86
CA LYS A 70 0.83 12.57 4.01
C LYS A 70 0.62 12.20 2.54
N ALA A 71 0.35 10.94 2.23
CA ALA A 71 0.04 10.49 0.88
C ALA A 71 -1.22 11.17 0.34
N ARG A 72 -2.30 11.24 1.13
CA ARG A 72 -3.55 11.94 0.75
C ARG A 72 -3.31 13.42 0.46
N ARG A 73 -2.49 14.11 1.26
CA ARG A 73 -2.10 15.51 1.01
C ARG A 73 -1.35 15.65 -0.30
N ILE A 74 -0.36 14.79 -0.55
CA ILE A 74 0.44 14.80 -1.78
C ILE A 74 -0.45 14.56 -3.01
N THR A 75 -1.34 13.57 -2.98
CA THR A 75 -2.28 13.29 -4.08
C THR A 75 -3.20 14.47 -4.35
N LYS A 76 -3.71 15.13 -3.29
CA LYS A 76 -4.54 16.34 -3.41
C LYS A 76 -3.78 17.51 -4.03
N THR A 77 -2.51 17.70 -3.68
CA THR A 77 -1.66 18.77 -4.23
C THR A 77 -1.24 18.49 -5.67
N LEU A 78 -0.99 17.22 -6.02
CA LEU A 78 -0.52 16.81 -7.35
C LEU A 78 -1.65 16.52 -8.35
N ASN A 79 -2.92 16.60 -7.93
CA ASN A 79 -4.10 16.24 -8.74
C ASN A 79 -3.94 14.86 -9.43
N LEU A 80 -3.31 13.93 -8.72
CA LEU A 80 -2.97 12.58 -9.17
C LEU A 80 -4.17 11.61 -9.16
N GLN A 81 -5.39 12.13 -9.13
CA GLN A 81 -6.62 11.32 -9.10
C GLN A 81 -6.81 10.47 -10.36
N GLN A 82 -6.08 10.72 -11.45
CA GLN A 82 -6.28 10.02 -12.72
C GLN A 82 -5.48 8.72 -12.90
N GLN A 83 -4.56 8.35 -11.99
CA GLN A 83 -3.68 7.18 -12.23
C GLN A 83 -4.03 5.91 -11.45
N TRP A 84 -5.09 5.92 -10.63
CA TRP A 84 -5.47 4.78 -9.78
C TRP A 84 -6.81 4.14 -10.17
N ASP A 85 -7.60 4.76 -11.05
CA ASP A 85 -8.72 4.13 -11.74
C ASP A 85 -8.19 3.34 -12.93
N GLY A 86 -7.71 2.13 -12.66
CA GLY A 86 -7.45 1.15 -13.70
C GLY A 86 -8.77 0.67 -14.31
N GLU A 87 -9.33 1.42 -15.25
CA GLU A 87 -10.23 0.83 -16.23
C GLU A 87 -9.38 -0.04 -17.18
N PRO A 88 -9.66 -1.35 -17.32
CA PRO A 88 -9.08 -2.10 -18.43
C PRO A 88 -9.59 -1.48 -19.74
N PRO A 89 -8.78 -1.38 -20.81
CA PRO A 89 -9.26 -0.82 -22.06
C PRO A 89 -10.37 -1.72 -22.61
N THR A 90 -11.63 -1.28 -22.51
CA THR A 90 -12.72 -1.83 -23.30
C THR A 90 -12.53 -1.36 -24.73
N SER A 91 -11.94 -2.23 -25.55
CA SER A 91 -11.88 -2.07 -27.00
C SER A 91 -13.30 -2.14 -27.57
N ASN A 92 -13.73 -1.11 -28.31
CA ASN A 92 -14.83 -1.21 -29.28
C ASN A 92 -14.51 -0.37 -30.52
#